data_AF-A0A8T3SQW7-F1
#
_entry.id   AF-A0A8T3SQW7-F1
#
_cell.length_a   1.000
_cell.length_b   1.000
_cell.length_c   1.000
_cell.angle_alpha   90.00
_cell.angle_beta   90.00
_cell.angle_gamma   90.00
#
_symmetry.space_group_name_H-M   'P 1'
#
loop_
_entity.id
_entity.type
_entity.pdbx_description
1 polymer ?
#
loop_
_entity_poly.entity_id
_entity_poly.type
_entity_poly.pdbx_seq_one_letter_code
_entity_poly.pdbx_strand_id
1 'polypeptide(L)'
;MPAHLPLLERYRDLLARPGEAFPITLGEGGTPLVHAARLGAELGLDALYLKFEGTNPTGSFKDRGMVLAVNRAVASGARAVVCASTG
;
A
#
# COMPACT_ATOMS: atom_id res chain seq x y z
N MET A 1 -11.20 -18.20 -1.00
CA MET A 1 -10.63 -16.96 -0.43
C MET A 1 -11.33 -15.78 -1.09
N PRO A 2 -11.79 -14.75 -0.36
CA PRO A 2 -12.28 -13.54 -1.01
C PRO A 2 -11.19 -12.99 -1.93
N ALA A 3 -11.58 -12.50 -3.11
CA ALA A 3 -10.65 -11.92 -4.06
C ALA A 3 -9.88 -10.78 -3.37
N HIS A 4 -8.55 -10.79 -3.43
CA HIS A 4 -7.75 -9.66 -2.97
C HIS A 4 -8.04 -8.50 -3.92
N LEU A 5 -8.74 -7.48 -3.41
CA LEU A 5 -8.90 -6.21 -4.10
C LEU A 5 -7.62 -5.38 -3.92
N PRO A 6 -7.01 -4.89 -5.02
CA PRO A 6 -5.89 -3.95 -4.97
C PRO A 6 -6.24 -2.69 -4.15
N LEU A 7 -5.21 -2.02 -3.60
CA LEU A 7 -5.38 -0.91 -2.65
C LEU A 7 -6.37 0.15 -3.13
N LEU A 8 -6.23 0.63 -4.37
CA LEU A 8 -7.07 1.72 -4.88
C LEU A 8 -8.52 1.31 -5.13
N GLU A 9 -8.77 0.04 -5.43
CA GLU A 9 -10.14 -0.49 -5.55
C GLU A 9 -10.77 -0.63 -4.16
N ARG A 10 -10.04 -1.25 -3.22
CA ARG A 10 -10.49 -1.48 -1.85
C ARG A 10 -10.85 -0.18 -1.13
N TYR A 11 -10.10 0.90 -1.38
CA TYR A 11 -10.28 2.19 -0.72
C TYR A 11 -10.75 3.28 -1.69
N ARG A 12 -11.43 2.90 -2.78
CA ARG A 12 -11.92 3.85 -3.80
C ARG A 12 -12.71 4.99 -3.17
N ASP A 13 -13.63 4.68 -2.26
CA ASP A 13 -14.51 5.68 -1.63
C ASP A 13 -13.77 6.74 -0.82
N LEU A 14 -12.55 6.44 -0.36
CA LEU A 14 -11.70 7.36 0.41
C LEU A 14 -10.71 8.13 -0.47
N LEU A 15 -10.34 7.57 -1.63
CA LEU A 15 -9.21 8.05 -2.42
C LEU A 15 -9.61 8.69 -3.76
N ALA A 16 -10.70 8.23 -4.36
CA ALA A 16 -11.12 8.65 -5.69
C ALA A 16 -11.83 10.01 -5.67
N ARG A 17 -11.44 10.86 -6.62
CA ARG A 17 -12.24 12.02 -7.02
C ARG A 17 -13.37 11.58 -7.96
N PRO A 18 -14.46 12.37 -8.10
CA PRO A 18 -15.53 12.06 -9.05
C PRO A 18 -14.98 11.83 -10.47
N GLY A 19 -15.29 10.66 -11.05
CA GLY A 19 -14.82 10.26 -12.39
C GLY A 19 -13.36 9.82 -12.47
N GLU A 20 -12.63 9.71 -11.35
CA GLU A 20 -11.24 9.28 -11.33
C GLU A 20 -11.13 7.75 -11.53
N ALA A 21 -10.32 7.33 -12.50
CA ALA A 21 -10.01 5.93 -12.77
C ALA A 21 -8.57 5.59 -12.34
N PHE A 22 -8.36 4.34 -11.93
CA PHE A 22 -7.07 3.83 -11.43
C PHE A 22 -6.62 2.58 -12.19
N PRO A 23 -6.26 2.68 -13.49
CA PRO A 23 -5.89 1.51 -14.28
C PRO A 23 -4.55 0.88 -13.88
N ILE A 24 -3.68 1.59 -13.16
CA ILE A 24 -2.33 1.12 -12.80
C ILE A 24 -2.36 0.53 -11.40
N THR A 25 -1.90 -0.71 -11.24
CA THR A 25 -1.66 -1.36 -9.96
C THR A 25 -0.62 -2.47 -10.11
N LEU A 26 0.09 -2.79 -9.03
CA LEU A 26 0.94 -3.97 -8.91
C LEU A 26 0.37 -4.99 -7.91
N GLY A 27 -0.87 -4.79 -7.44
CA GLY A 27 -1.47 -5.59 -6.38
C GLY A 27 -1.04 -5.17 -4.97
N GLU A 28 -0.51 -3.96 -4.80
CA GLU A 28 -0.11 -3.41 -3.51
C GLU A 28 -1.24 -3.34 -2.48
N GLY A 29 -0.86 -3.32 -1.20
CA GLY A 29 -1.80 -3.39 -0.08
C GLY A 29 -2.21 -4.82 0.29
N GLY A 30 -3.19 -4.95 1.19
CA GLY A 30 -3.59 -6.25 1.73
C GLY A 30 -2.49 -7.02 2.49
N THR A 31 -1.40 -6.34 2.88
CA THR A 31 -0.26 -6.92 3.58
C THR A 31 -0.65 -7.55 4.93
N PRO A 32 0.03 -8.62 5.39
CA PRO A 32 -0.28 -9.30 6.63
C PRO A 32 -0.22 -8.38 7.87
N LEU A 33 -1.11 -8.64 8.82
CA LEU A 33 -0.99 -8.16 10.20
C LEU A 33 -0.61 -9.35 11.07
N VAL A 34 0.67 -9.45 11.41
CA VAL A 34 1.25 -10.64 12.06
C VAL A 34 1.23 -10.46 13.57
N HIS A 35 0.59 -11.37 14.30
CA HIS A 35 0.66 -11.38 15.76
C HIS A 35 2.02 -11.91 16.22
N ALA A 36 2.80 -11.06 16.90
CA ALA A 36 4.17 -11.35 17.31
C ALA A 36 4.22 -11.84 18.77
N ALA A 37 3.55 -12.95 19.06
CA ALA A 37 3.34 -13.44 20.43
C ALA A 37 4.63 -13.61 21.25
N ARG A 38 5.71 -14.12 20.65
CA ARG A 38 7.00 -14.34 21.34
C ARG A 38 7.64 -13.02 21.77
N LEU A 39 7.75 -12.06 20.85
CA LEU A 39 8.29 -10.74 21.14
C LEU A 39 7.36 -9.95 22.08
N GLY A 40 6.05 -10.12 21.94
CA GLY A 40 5.06 -9.54 22.85
C GLY A 40 5.30 -9.99 24.29
N ALA A 41 5.45 -11.30 24.52
CA ALA A 41 5.73 -11.85 25.85
C ALA A 41 7.05 -11.32 26.44
N GLU A 42 8.11 -11.23 25.64
CA GLU A 42 9.41 -10.67 26.07
C GLU A 42 9.31 -9.19 26.48
N LEU A 43 8.41 -8.42 25.87
CA LEU A 43 8.18 -7.00 26.15
C LEU A 43 7.06 -6.74 27.17
N GLY A 44 6.41 -7.77 27.70
CA GLY A 44 5.24 -7.63 28.59
C GLY A 44 3.99 -7.06 27.88
N LEU A 45 3.86 -7.31 26.58
CA LEU A 45 2.75 -6.87 25.74
C LEU A 45 1.86 -8.06 25.32
N ASP A 46 0.59 -8.04 25.74
CA ASP A 46 -0.38 -9.09 25.39
C ASP A 46 -0.85 -9.04 23.93
N ALA A 47 -0.66 -7.88 23.26
CA ALA A 47 -1.20 -7.61 21.93
C ALA A 47 -0.19 -6.86 21.06
N LEU A 48 0.94 -7.50 20.74
CA LEU A 48 1.93 -6.96 19.80
C LEU A 48 1.68 -7.48 18.37
N TYR A 49 1.40 -6.57 17.44
CA TYR A 49 1.20 -6.90 16.03
C TYR A 49 2.18 -6.16 15.13
N LEU A 50 2.64 -6.84 14.08
CA LEU A 50 3.53 -6.29 13.05
C LEU A 50 2.74 -6.12 11.75
N LYS A 51 2.67 -4.89 11.26
CA LYS A 51 2.13 -4.61 9.94
C LYS A 51 3.22 -4.85 8.90
N PHE A 52 3.18 -6.01 8.23
CA PHE A 52 4.33 -6.48 7.44
C PHE A 52 4.34 -5.93 6.01
N GLU A 53 4.72 -4.66 5.90
CA GLU A 53 4.75 -3.89 4.65
C GLU A 53 5.80 -4.34 3.62
N GLY A 54 6.76 -5.17 4.03
CA GLY A 54 7.75 -5.77 3.12
C GLY A 54 7.16 -6.74 2.10
N THR A 55 5.88 -7.08 2.22
CA THR A 55 5.16 -7.95 1.27
C THR A 55 4.48 -7.19 0.13
N ASN A 56 4.59 -5.86 0.09
CA ASN A 56 4.20 -5.09 -1.10
C ASN A 56 5.14 -5.38 -2.28
N PRO A 57 4.72 -5.12 -3.53
CA PRO A 57 5.46 -5.49 -4.75
C PRO A 57 6.93 -5.07 -4.81
N THR A 58 7.29 -3.89 -4.32
CA THR A 58 8.69 -3.39 -4.30
C THR A 58 9.39 -3.62 -2.96
N GLY A 59 8.73 -4.29 -2.00
CA GLY A 59 9.28 -4.59 -0.69
C GLY A 59 9.17 -3.46 0.33
N SER A 60 8.37 -2.42 0.08
CA SER A 60 8.16 -1.35 1.06
C SER A 60 6.74 -0.78 1.03
N PHE A 61 6.37 -0.06 2.09
CA PHE A 61 5.08 0.63 2.17
C PHE A 61 4.91 1.75 1.12
N LYS A 62 6.00 2.18 0.46
CA LYS A 62 5.97 3.28 -0.51
C LYS A 62 5.05 2.99 -1.69
N ASP A 63 4.85 1.71 -2.02
CA ASP A 63 3.94 1.27 -3.08
C ASP A 63 2.52 1.81 -2.89
N ARG A 64 2.06 1.92 -1.63
CA ARG A 64 0.73 2.45 -1.31
C ARG A 64 0.53 3.88 -1.79
N GLY A 65 1.53 4.74 -1.59
CA GLY A 65 1.48 6.12 -2.03
C GLY A 65 1.80 6.25 -3.52
N MET A 66 2.77 5.47 -4.00
CA MET A 66 3.23 5.54 -5.38
C MET A 66 2.16 5.10 -6.37
N VAL A 67 1.35 4.08 -6.06
CA VAL A 67 0.28 3.69 -6.98
C VAL A 67 -0.71 4.83 -7.22
N LEU A 68 -1.10 5.58 -6.18
CA LEU A 68 -2.01 6.72 -6.32
C LEU A 68 -1.33 7.88 -7.07
N ALA A 69 -0.10 8.20 -6.69
CA ALA A 69 0.66 9.30 -7.29
C ALA A 69 0.92 9.06 -8.79
N VAL A 70 1.30 7.85 -9.17
CA VAL A 70 1.57 7.47 -10.57
C VAL A 70 0.29 7.47 -11.39
N ASN A 71 -0.82 6.91 -10.90
CA ASN A 71 -2.11 7.01 -11.61
C ASN A 71 -2.49 8.48 -11.88
N ARG A 72 -2.31 9.36 -10.89
CA ARG A 72 -2.61 10.79 -11.03
C ARG A 72 -1.65 11.51 -11.98
N ALA A 73 -0.36 11.20 -11.93
CA ALA A 73 0.63 11.77 -12.84
C ALA A 73 0.35 11.39 -14.30
N VAL A 74 0.00 10.13 -14.55
CA VAL A 74 -0.41 9.67 -15.89
C VAL A 74 -1.69 10.36 -16.33
N ALA A 75 -2.70 10.47 -15.45
CA ALA A 75 -3.94 11.18 -15.74
C ALA A 75 -3.72 12.68 -16.04
N SER A 76 -2.69 13.31 -15.47
CA SER A 76 -2.31 14.70 -15.76
C SER A 76 -1.41 14.85 -17.01
N GLY A 77 -1.14 13.77 -17.75
CA GLY A 77 -0.29 13.80 -18.94
C GLY A 77 1.21 13.91 -18.67
N ALA A 78 1.65 13.63 -17.43
CA ALA A 78 3.08 13.63 -17.12
C ALA A 78 3.80 12.50 -17.88
N ARG A 79 4.95 12.82 -18.50
CA ARG A 79 5.78 11.83 -19.20
C ARG A 79 6.91 11.27 -18.34
N ALA A 80 7.15 11.88 -17.18
CA ALA A 80 8.18 11.47 -16.25
C ALA A 80 7.74 11.84 -14.82
N VAL A 81 8.26 11.07 -13.87
CA VAL A 81 8.18 11.36 -12.43
C VAL A 81 9.60 11.42 -11.89
N VAL A 82 9.83 12.27 -10.88
CA VAL A 82 11.11 12.42 -10.21
C VAL A 82 10.88 12.40 -8.71
N CYS A 83 11.79 11.76 -7.97
CA CYS A 83 11.79 11.81 -6.51
C CYS A 83 13.23 11.92 -6.01
N ALA A 84 13.40 12.63 -4.90
CA ALA A 84 14.58 12.48 -4.06
C ALA A 84 14.25 11.37 -3.05
N SER A 85 15.06 10.32 -3.03
CA SER A 85 14.81 9.13 -2.21
C SER A 85 16.11 8.63 -1.59
N THR A 86 16.01 8.04 -0.41
CA THR A 86 17.09 7.29 0.25
C THR A 86 17.09 5.80 -0.12
N GLY A 87 16.25 5.42 -1.09
CA GLY A 87 15.72 4.05 -1.21
C GLY A 87 14.34 3.98 -0.57
#